data_AF-A0AA90TGT2-F1
#
_entry.id   AF-A0AA90TGT2-F1
#
_cell.length_a   1.000
_cell.length_b   1.000
_cell.length_c   1.000
_cell.angle_alpha   90.00
_cell.angle_beta   90.00
_cell.angle_gamma   90.00
#
_symmetry.space_group_name_H-M   'P 1'
#
loop_
_entity.id
_entity.type
_entity.pdbx_description
1 polymer ?
#
loop_
_entity_poly.entity_id
_entity_poly.type
_entity_poly.pdbx_seq_one_letter_code
_entity_poly.pdbx_strand_id
1 'polypeptide(L)'
;MNDMSEEVLVDGQPVIVPTFDTWETILESGTYDGVPVFSESTRNSVAKLVSFVRTHSDEFRLGLYSGKMLRRWLVLPMLRLGGRLQRVQIEYIKCDHCDWAGRIANPVESTLYMGAPEESEALQFAYNLPRCRCPICATQLARPAIWAETCLEN
;
A
#
# COMPACT_ATOMS: atom_id res chain seq x y z
N MET A 1 28.13 3.19 3.73
CA MET A 1 27.25 2.98 2.57
C MET A 1 25.86 3.35 3.04
N ASN A 2 25.31 4.47 2.56
CA ASN A 2 23.91 4.79 2.85
C ASN A 2 23.07 3.74 2.14
N ASP A 3 22.37 2.92 2.90
CA ASP A 3 21.44 1.95 2.32
C ASP A 3 20.22 2.74 1.83
N MET A 4 20.12 2.92 0.51
CA MET A 4 19.13 3.78 -0.15
C MET A 4 17.75 3.11 -0.23
N SER A 5 17.68 1.82 0.10
CA SER A 5 16.48 1.01 0.17
C SER A 5 16.75 -0.25 1.02
N GLU A 6 15.70 -0.86 1.58
CA GLU A 6 15.79 -2.19 2.19
C GLU A 6 15.06 -3.21 1.31
N GLU A 7 15.56 -4.45 1.23
CA GLU A 7 14.83 -5.56 0.61
C GLU A 7 14.10 -6.35 1.70
N VAL A 8 12.80 -6.58 1.49
CA VAL A 8 11.95 -7.37 2.39
C VAL A 8 11.19 -8.44 1.61
N LEU A 9 10.89 -9.55 2.27
CA LEU A 9 10.02 -10.59 1.72
C LEU A 9 8.58 -10.36 2.17
N VAL A 10 7.66 -10.27 1.21
CA VAL A 10 6.24 -10.07 1.45
C VAL A 10 5.46 -11.09 0.64
N ASP A 11 4.80 -12.02 1.34
CA ASP A 11 4.12 -13.17 0.71
C ASP A 11 5.03 -13.97 -0.23
N GLY A 12 6.29 -14.15 0.18
CA GLY A 12 7.32 -14.85 -0.60
C GLY A 12 7.90 -14.06 -1.78
N GLN A 13 7.42 -12.83 -2.04
CA GLN A 13 7.95 -11.98 -3.10
C GLN A 13 8.97 -10.98 -2.55
N PRO A 14 10.14 -10.80 -3.20
CA PRO A 14 11.04 -9.71 -2.91
C PRO A 14 10.40 -8.35 -3.23
N VAL A 15 10.43 -7.45 -2.25
CA VAL A 15 9.96 -6.09 -2.35
C VAL A 15 11.08 -5.17 -1.90
N ILE A 16 11.44 -4.21 -2.75
CA ILE A 16 12.37 -3.14 -2.39
C ILE A 16 11.56 -2.04 -1.71
N VAL A 17 11.99 -1.56 -0.55
CA VAL A 17 11.37 -0.45 0.18
C VAL A 17 12.33 0.72 0.14
N PRO A 18 12.15 1.67 -0.79
CA PRO A 18 12.98 2.86 -0.86
C PRO A 18 12.82 3.77 0.36
N THR A 19 13.89 4.46 0.74
CA THR A 19 13.81 5.57 1.69
C THR A 19 12.99 6.73 1.10
N PHE A 20 12.58 7.68 1.94
CA PHE A 20 11.83 8.85 1.46
C PHE A 20 12.66 9.74 0.51
N ASP A 21 13.97 9.86 0.73
CA ASP A 21 14.89 10.58 -0.18
C ASP A 21 14.98 9.87 -1.55
N THR A 22 15.01 8.54 -1.54
CA THR A 22 14.95 7.75 -2.78
C THR A 22 13.60 7.92 -3.49
N TRP A 23 12.49 7.97 -2.75
CA TRP A 23 11.18 8.28 -3.32
C TRP A 23 11.11 9.68 -3.94
N GLU A 24 11.76 10.68 -3.37
CA GLU A 24 11.87 12.01 -3.98
C GLU A 24 12.58 11.94 -5.34
N THR A 25 13.70 11.21 -5.40
CA THR A 25 14.44 10.97 -6.66
C THR A 25 13.58 10.21 -7.69
N ILE A 26 12.81 9.21 -7.26
CA ILE A 26 11.88 8.47 -8.12
C ILE A 26 10.76 9.40 -8.62
N LEU A 27 10.22 10.27 -7.76
CA LEU A 27 9.15 11.20 -8.14
C LEU A 27 9.62 12.27 -9.13
N GLU A 28 10.89 12.63 -9.11
CA GLU A 28 11.52 13.53 -10.07
C GLU A 28 11.82 12.84 -11.42
N SER A 29 12.43 11.66 -11.38
CA SER A 29 12.90 10.96 -12.59
C SER A 29 11.86 10.04 -13.25
N GLY A 30 10.87 9.58 -12.50
CA GLY A 30 9.91 8.56 -12.93
C GLY A 30 10.44 7.12 -12.92
N THR A 31 11.68 6.91 -12.48
CA THR A 31 12.37 5.61 -12.58
C THR A 31 13.05 5.21 -11.28
N TYR A 32 13.28 3.90 -11.13
CA TYR A 32 14.14 3.30 -10.12
C TYR A 32 15.11 2.34 -10.82
N ASP A 33 16.41 2.54 -10.63
CA ASP A 33 17.48 1.84 -11.37
C ASP A 33 17.30 1.88 -12.90
N GLY A 34 16.86 3.02 -13.43
CA GLY A 34 16.61 3.23 -14.86
C GLY A 34 15.36 2.51 -15.40
N VAL A 35 14.62 1.80 -14.55
CA VAL A 35 13.37 1.11 -14.92
C VAL A 35 12.18 1.96 -14.50
N PRO A 36 11.15 2.14 -15.36
CA PRO A 36 9.98 2.95 -15.04
C PRO A 36 9.23 2.44 -13.80
N VAL A 37 8.83 3.38 -12.93
CA VAL A 37 7.91 3.12 -11.80
C VAL A 37 6.49 3.56 -12.18
N PHE A 38 6.38 4.73 -12.81
CA PHE A 38 5.12 5.30 -13.25
C PHE A 38 5.25 6.01 -14.60
N SER A 39 4.11 6.28 -15.22
CA SER A 39 3.99 7.20 -16.36
C SER A 39 3.60 8.59 -15.87
N GLU A 40 3.71 9.61 -16.72
CA GLU A 40 3.26 10.98 -16.37
C GLU A 40 1.80 11.00 -15.91
N SER A 41 0.93 10.21 -16.55
CA SER A 41 -0.48 10.07 -16.17
C SER A 41 -0.73 9.44 -14.80
N THR A 42 0.24 8.69 -14.25
CA THR A 42 0.12 8.01 -12.96
C THR A 42 1.02 8.60 -11.87
N ARG A 43 1.86 9.58 -12.21
CA ARG A 43 2.77 10.29 -11.30
C ARG A 43 2.05 10.86 -10.07
N ASN A 44 0.94 11.56 -10.30
CA ASN A 44 0.16 12.16 -9.20
C ASN A 44 -0.41 11.13 -8.24
N SER A 45 -0.79 9.94 -8.73
CA SER A 45 -1.27 8.85 -7.87
C SER A 45 -0.14 8.31 -6.99
N VAL A 46 1.05 8.12 -7.55
CA VAL A 46 2.23 7.67 -6.79
C VAL A 46 2.66 8.75 -5.78
N ALA A 47 2.71 10.03 -6.18
CA ALA A 47 3.07 11.12 -5.27
C ALA A 47 2.12 11.22 -4.05
N LYS A 48 0.81 11.08 -4.27
CA LYS A 48 -0.18 11.05 -3.18
C LYS A 48 0.04 9.85 -2.25
N LEU A 49 0.43 8.71 -2.80
CA LEU A 49 0.70 7.51 -2.00
C LEU A 49 1.99 7.64 -1.19
N VAL A 50 3.05 8.20 -1.77
CA VAL A 50 4.30 8.55 -1.06
C VAL A 50 4.00 9.51 0.09
N SER A 51 3.23 10.57 -0.16
CA SER A 51 2.82 11.52 0.87
C SER A 51 2.00 10.86 1.98
N PHE A 52 1.03 10.01 1.63
CA PHE A 52 0.22 9.28 2.61
C PHE A 52 1.08 8.40 3.52
N VAL A 53 1.97 7.58 2.93
CA VAL A 53 2.86 6.69 3.70
C VAL A 53 3.86 7.49 4.52
N ARG A 54 4.32 8.65 4.05
CA ARG A 54 5.17 9.55 4.85
C ARG A 54 4.47 10.02 6.12
N THR A 55 3.21 10.44 6.02
CA THR A 55 2.42 10.88 7.18
C THR A 55 2.10 9.74 8.14
N HIS A 56 2.03 8.49 7.66
CA HIS A 56 1.69 7.31 8.47
C HIS A 56 2.84 6.30 8.52
N SER A 57 4.08 6.77 8.60
CA SER A 57 5.28 5.92 8.44
C SER A 57 5.48 4.87 9.55
N ASP A 58 4.86 5.08 10.72
CA ASP A 58 4.83 4.11 11.82
C ASP A 58 3.95 2.89 11.49
N GLU A 59 2.95 3.06 10.63
CA GLU A 59 1.98 2.03 10.29
C GLU A 59 2.19 1.47 8.88
N PHE A 60 2.57 2.32 7.92
CA PHE A 60 2.66 1.95 6.52
C PHE A 60 4.11 1.97 5.99
N ARG A 61 4.35 1.12 5.00
CA ARG A 61 5.51 1.18 4.13
C ARG A 61 5.08 1.22 2.67
N LEU A 62 5.97 1.73 1.81
CA LEU A 62 5.76 1.79 0.38
C LEU A 62 6.90 1.10 -0.35
N GLY A 63 6.58 0.00 -1.03
CA GLY A 63 7.56 -0.82 -1.74
C GLY A 63 7.43 -0.74 -3.25
N LEU A 64 8.42 -1.31 -3.90
CA LEU A 64 8.51 -1.58 -5.33
C LEU A 64 8.74 -3.08 -5.52
N TYR A 65 7.97 -3.70 -6.40
CA TYR A 65 8.26 -5.06 -6.85
C TYR A 65 8.28 -5.14 -8.36
N SER A 66 9.12 -6.03 -8.88
CA SER A 66 9.26 -6.24 -10.31
C SER A 66 8.15 -7.19 -10.78
N GLY A 67 7.23 -6.67 -11.58
CA GLY A 67 6.27 -7.51 -12.28
C GLY A 67 6.98 -8.25 -13.40
N LYS A 68 7.12 -9.58 -13.30
CA LYS A 68 7.86 -10.42 -14.29
C LYS A 68 7.47 -10.15 -15.75
N MET A 69 6.24 -9.72 -16.01
CA MET A 69 5.74 -9.46 -17.36
C MET A 69 5.86 -8.00 -17.85
N LEU A 70 5.90 -7.01 -16.95
CA LEU A 70 5.63 -5.62 -17.32
C LEU A 70 6.89 -4.76 -17.53
N ARG A 71 8.10 -5.30 -17.35
CA ARG A 71 9.39 -4.58 -17.45
C ARG A 71 9.36 -3.20 -16.76
N ARG A 72 8.63 -3.12 -15.65
CA ARG A 72 8.45 -1.91 -14.84
C ARG A 72 8.34 -2.30 -13.38
N TRP A 73 8.64 -1.35 -12.52
CA TRP A 73 8.31 -1.46 -11.11
C TRP A 73 6.82 -1.21 -10.89
N LEU A 74 6.24 -1.97 -9.96
CA LEU A 74 4.90 -1.76 -9.45
C LEU A 74 5.00 -1.28 -8.00
N VAL A 75 4.19 -0.27 -7.68
CA VAL A 75 4.16 0.34 -6.35
C VAL A 75 3.23 -0.45 -5.45
N LEU A 76 3.70 -0.81 -4.25
CA LEU A 76 2.99 -1.66 -3.30
C LEU A 76 2.88 -0.99 -1.93
N PRO A 77 1.73 -0.40 -1.58
CA PRO A 77 1.44 -0.01 -0.21
C PRO A 77 1.33 -1.24 0.68
N MET A 78 1.91 -1.15 1.88
CA MET A 78 1.91 -2.23 2.86
C MET A 78 1.61 -1.67 4.24
N LEU A 79 0.75 -2.36 4.99
CA LEU A 79 0.45 -2.07 6.39
C LEU A 79 1.27 -3.00 7.29
N ARG A 80 1.90 -2.46 8.34
CA ARG A 80 2.49 -3.24 9.42
C ARG A 80 1.37 -3.80 10.28
N LEU A 81 1.26 -5.13 10.35
CA LEU A 81 0.23 -5.79 11.14
C LEU A 81 0.86 -6.99 11.85
N GLY A 82 0.95 -6.97 13.18
CA GLY A 82 1.43 -8.11 13.96
C GLY A 82 2.84 -8.60 13.58
N GLY A 83 3.77 -7.67 13.32
CA GLY A 83 5.16 -7.99 12.99
C GLY A 83 5.43 -8.39 11.54
N ARG A 84 4.42 -8.34 10.67
CA ARG A 84 4.54 -8.60 9.22
C ARG A 84 4.02 -7.44 8.39
N LEU A 85 4.40 -7.40 7.13
CA LEU A 85 3.89 -6.46 6.14
C LEU A 85 2.72 -7.10 5.39
N GLN A 86 1.55 -6.47 5.46
CA GLN A 86 0.36 -6.88 4.73
C GLN A 86 0.18 -6.00 3.51
N ARG A 87 0.06 -6.60 2.32
CA ARG A 87 -0.30 -5.87 1.10
C ARG A 87 -1.67 -5.24 1.25
N VAL A 88 -1.80 -3.97 0.87
CA VAL A 88 -3.07 -3.24 0.93
C VAL A 88 -3.21 -2.29 -0.24
N GLN A 89 -4.44 -2.09 -0.68
CA GLN A 89 -4.83 -0.96 -1.50
C GLN A 89 -5.35 0.14 -0.58
N ILE A 90 -4.86 1.36 -0.77
CA ILE A 90 -5.40 2.53 -0.09
C ILE A 90 -6.59 3.05 -0.90
N GLU A 91 -7.78 3.02 -0.31
CA GLU A 91 -9.02 3.50 -0.92
C GLU A 91 -9.58 4.66 -0.09
N TYR A 92 -10.21 5.63 -0.74
CA TYR A 92 -11.00 6.66 -0.05
C TYR A 92 -12.47 6.31 -0.16
N ILE A 93 -13.15 6.15 0.97
CA ILE A 93 -14.55 5.74 1.02
C ILE A 93 -15.38 6.66 1.93
N LYS A 94 -16.70 6.61 1.78
CA LYS A 94 -17.67 7.19 2.72
C LYS A 94 -18.40 6.07 3.45
N CYS A 95 -18.73 6.27 4.74
CA CYS A 95 -19.62 5.38 5.46
C CYS A 95 -21.06 5.53 4.96
N ASP A 96 -21.77 4.42 4.76
CA ASP A 96 -23.18 4.45 4.34
C ASP A 96 -24.15 4.79 5.49
N HIS A 97 -23.65 4.88 6.72
CA HIS A 97 -24.46 5.05 7.94
C HIS A 97 -24.18 6.33 8.74
N CYS A 98 -23.09 7.04 8.45
CA CYS A 98 -22.76 8.31 9.09
C CYS A 98 -21.94 9.18 8.13
N ASP A 99 -21.59 10.40 8.54
CA ASP A 99 -20.87 11.35 7.68
C ASP A 99 -19.35 11.14 7.61
N TRP A 100 -18.82 10.07 8.22
CA TRP A 100 -17.40 9.75 8.10
C TRP A 100 -17.04 9.44 6.65
N ALA A 101 -15.99 10.08 6.17
CA ALA A 101 -15.30 9.77 4.94
C ALA A 101 -13.79 9.83 5.19
N GLY A 102 -13.05 8.88 4.66
CA GLY A 102 -11.64 8.74 4.96
C GLY A 102 -10.97 7.62 4.19
N ARG A 103 -9.67 7.46 4.43
CA ARG A 103 -8.91 6.37 3.83
C ARG A 103 -9.11 5.06 4.57
N ILE A 104 -9.06 3.96 3.83
CA ILE A 104 -9.00 2.59 4.35
C ILE A 104 -7.84 1.83 3.71
N ALA A 105 -7.37 0.80 4.41
CA ALA A 105 -6.46 -0.19 3.84
C ALA A 105 -7.23 -1.48 3.53
N ASN A 106 -7.48 -1.72 2.25
CA ASN A 106 -8.18 -2.91 1.75
C ASN A 106 -7.15 -3.98 1.33
N PRO A 107 -7.08 -5.15 1.99
CA PRO A 107 -6.09 -6.16 1.67
C PRO A 107 -6.57 -7.18 0.62
N VAL A 108 -7.83 -7.14 0.16
CA VAL A 108 -8.40 -8.20 -0.70
C VAL A 108 -8.49 -7.82 -2.17
N GLU A 109 -7.89 -6.70 -2.57
CA GLU A 109 -7.76 -6.39 -3.99
C GLU A 109 -6.84 -7.42 -4.66
N SER A 110 -7.36 -8.17 -5.64
CA SER A 110 -6.65 -9.30 -6.25
C SER A 110 -5.36 -8.88 -6.95
N THR A 111 -5.33 -7.67 -7.52
CA THR A 111 -4.15 -7.15 -8.23
C THR A 111 -2.93 -6.97 -7.31
N LEU A 112 -3.12 -6.88 -5.99
CA LEU A 112 -2.02 -6.79 -5.01
C LEU A 112 -1.12 -8.03 -5.00
N TYR A 113 -1.67 -9.20 -5.32
CA TYR A 113 -0.96 -10.48 -5.20
C TYR A 113 -0.39 -10.98 -6.52
N MET A 114 -0.66 -10.29 -7.63
CA MET A 114 -0.16 -10.67 -8.95
C MET A 114 1.38 -10.70 -8.97
N GLY A 115 1.94 -11.84 -9.36
CA GLY A 115 3.36 -12.14 -9.39
C GLY A 115 3.95 -12.70 -8.09
N ALA A 116 3.16 -12.84 -7.02
CA ALA A 116 3.61 -13.53 -5.81
C ALA A 116 3.73 -15.06 -6.07
N PRO A 117 4.65 -15.77 -5.41
CA PRO A 117 4.79 -17.22 -5.61
C PRO A 117 3.51 -18.02 -5.33
N GLU A 118 2.80 -17.68 -4.25
CA GLU A 118 1.57 -18.36 -3.79
C GLU A 118 0.40 -17.37 -3.73
N GLU A 119 0.04 -16.80 -4.88
CA GLU A 119 -0.96 -15.71 -4.97
C GLU A 119 -2.29 -16.05 -4.28
N SER A 120 -2.81 -17.26 -4.54
CA SER A 120 -4.09 -17.73 -4.00
C SER A 120 -4.06 -17.87 -2.48
N GLU A 121 -2.96 -18.38 -1.91
CA GLU A 121 -2.83 -18.55 -0.48
C GLU A 121 -2.70 -17.18 0.23
N ALA A 122 -1.91 -16.27 -0.35
CA ALA A 122 -1.74 -14.92 0.16
C ALA A 122 -3.07 -14.13 0.15
N LEU A 123 -3.84 -14.22 -0.95
CA LEU A 123 -5.15 -13.60 -1.05
C LEU A 123 -6.17 -14.25 -0.08
N GLN A 124 -6.18 -15.58 0.03
CA GLN A 124 -7.05 -16.29 0.96
C GLN A 124 -6.75 -15.92 2.42
N PHE A 125 -5.46 -15.79 2.75
CA PHE A 125 -5.02 -15.26 4.04
C PHE A 125 -5.62 -13.86 4.26
N ALA A 126 -5.52 -12.96 3.27
CA ALA A 126 -6.02 -11.60 3.37
C ALA A 126 -7.54 -11.51 3.51
N TYR A 127 -8.29 -12.47 2.94
CA TYR A 127 -9.74 -12.60 3.16
C TYR A 127 -10.10 -12.90 4.62
N ASN A 128 -9.24 -13.62 5.33
CA ASN A 128 -9.48 -14.06 6.72
C ASN A 128 -8.99 -13.06 7.78
N LEU A 129 -8.44 -11.91 7.38
CA LEU A 129 -8.02 -10.88 8.33
C LEU A 129 -9.21 -10.25 9.08
N PRO A 130 -9.04 -9.93 10.39
CA PRO A 130 -10.03 -9.16 11.14
C PRO A 130 -10.33 -7.83 10.45
N ARG A 131 -11.61 -7.52 10.27
CA ARG A 131 -12.05 -6.30 9.59
C ARG A 131 -12.24 -5.17 10.59
N CYS A 132 -11.74 -3.99 10.24
CA CYS A 132 -12.12 -2.78 10.96
C CYS A 132 -13.54 -2.37 10.56
N ARG A 133 -14.15 -1.58 11.44
CA ARG A 133 -15.47 -0.98 11.23
C ARG A 133 -15.29 0.52 11.10
N CYS A 134 -16.37 1.23 10.75
CA CYS A 134 -16.35 2.69 10.74
C CYS A 134 -15.86 3.22 12.10
N PRO A 135 -14.85 4.11 12.14
CA PRO A 135 -14.30 4.59 13.40
C PRO A 135 -15.26 5.50 14.18
N ILE A 136 -16.31 6.02 13.53
CA ILE A 136 -17.29 6.93 14.15
C ILE A 136 -18.53 6.18 14.67
N CYS A 137 -19.16 5.34 13.84
CA CYS A 137 -20.42 4.67 14.21
C CYS A 137 -20.29 3.17 14.47
N ALA A 138 -19.09 2.60 14.33
CA ALA A 138 -18.81 1.17 14.48
C ALA A 138 -19.62 0.23 13.56
N THR A 139 -20.30 0.76 12.54
CA THR A 139 -20.95 -0.06 11.50
C THR A 139 -19.91 -0.64 10.55
N GLN A 140 -20.23 -1.80 9.95
CA GLN A 140 -19.38 -2.40 8.93
C GLN A 140 -19.26 -1.48 7.71
N LEU A 141 -18.03 -1.38 7.18
CA LEU A 141 -17.74 -0.60 5.97
C LEU A 141 -18.13 -1.39 4.72
N ALA A 142 -18.55 -0.68 3.67
CA ALA A 142 -18.96 -1.29 2.39
C ALA A 142 -17.81 -1.99 1.64
N ARG A 143 -16.57 -1.57 1.92
CA ARG A 143 -15.34 -2.15 1.38
C ARG A 143 -14.59 -2.86 2.50
N PRO A 144 -13.99 -4.05 2.23
CA PRO A 144 -13.17 -4.73 3.22
C PRO A 144 -12.01 -3.84 3.65
N ALA A 145 -11.83 -3.67 4.95
CA ALA A 145 -10.80 -2.83 5.51
C ALA A 145 -10.19 -3.50 6.74
N ILE A 146 -8.87 -3.38 6.89
CA ILE A 146 -8.13 -3.85 8.09
C ILE A 146 -7.52 -2.68 8.87
N TRP A 147 -7.65 -1.47 8.32
CA TRP A 147 -7.30 -0.19 8.92
C TRP A 147 -8.22 0.87 8.32
N ALA A 148 -8.61 1.86 9.13
CA ALA A 148 -9.39 3.00 8.70
C ALA A 148 -8.82 4.27 9.36
N GLU A 149 -8.70 5.33 8.58
CA GLU A 149 -8.26 6.63 9.05
C GLU A 149 -9.24 7.16 10.08
N THR A 150 -8.80 7.33 11.31
CA THR A 150 -9.57 8.08 12.31
C THR A 150 -9.56 9.55 11.92
N CYS A 151 -10.68 10.25 12.10
CA CYS A 151 -10.64 11.70 12.07
C CYS A 151 -9.64 12.15 13.15
N LEU A 152 -8.47 12.64 12.74
CA LEU A 152 -7.71 13.54 13.60
C LEU A 152 -8.59 14.77 13.73
N GLU A 153 -9.21 14.96 14.89
CA GLU A 153 -9.78 16.26 15.24
C GLU A 153 -8.64 17.28 15.12
N ASN A 154 -8.77 18.20 14.16
CA ASN A 154 -7.96 19.41 14.12
C ASN A 154 -8.50 20.40 15.16
#